data_AF-A0A537TH74-F1
#
_entry.id   AF-A0A537TH74-F1
#
_cell.length_a   1.000
_cell.length_b   1.000
_cell.length_c   1.000
_cell.angle_alpha   90.00
_cell.angle_beta   90.00
_cell.angle_gamma   90.00
#
_symmetry.space_group_name_H-M   'P 1'
#
loop_
_entity.id
_entity.type
_entity.pdbx_description
1 polymer ?
#
loop_
_entity_poly.entity_id
_entity_poly.type
_entity_poly.pdbx_seq_one_letter_code
_entity_poly.pdbx_strand_id
1 'polypeptide(L)'
;MMMAQRRGPDLLEPPAVRLRERLLEQVESRERSGDAEGAAALRDIAESWWKEQEAWLAGVRDVLSAHHEINNALVGVRGNAQLVLKDPACRGPEARERLEVVLRESSRIQEATARIRDLKGVLGAPAPRSRAA
;
A
#
# COMPACT_ATOMS: atom_id res chain seq x y z
N MET A 1 13.90 5.97 -26.48
CA MET A 1 12.53 5.69 -26.00
C MET A 1 12.50 5.92 -24.50
N MET A 2 12.11 7.11 -24.05
CA MET A 2 12.09 7.49 -22.63
C MET A 2 10.84 6.89 -21.98
N MET A 3 11.02 6.04 -20.97
CA MET A 3 9.96 5.55 -20.10
C MET A 3 9.36 6.75 -19.36
N ALA A 4 8.15 7.15 -19.74
CA ALA A 4 7.40 8.17 -19.02
C ALA A 4 7.16 7.66 -17.59
N GLN A 5 7.85 8.27 -16.64
CA GLN A 5 7.69 8.02 -15.22
C GLN A 5 6.27 8.47 -14.85
N ARG A 6 5.34 7.52 -14.73
CA ARG A 6 4.00 7.80 -14.21
C ARG A 6 4.18 8.42 -12.83
N ARG A 7 3.97 9.74 -12.72
CA ARG A 7 3.79 10.39 -11.42
C ARG A 7 2.64 9.65 -10.75
N GLY A 8 2.91 9.05 -9.59
CA GLY A 8 1.87 8.42 -8.79
C GLY A 8 0.77 9.43 -8.50
N PRO A 9 -0.48 8.99 -8.27
CA PRO A 9 -1.57 9.89 -7.92
C PRO A 9 -1.14 10.78 -6.76
N ASP A 10 -1.42 12.08 -6.86
CA ASP A 10 -1.20 13.03 -5.77
C ASP A 10 -1.96 12.49 -4.55
N LEU A 11 -1.21 11.94 -3.59
CA LEU A 11 -1.79 11.15 -2.51
C LEU A 11 -2.43 12.12 -1.52
N LEU A 12 -3.72 12.41 -1.73
CA LEU A 12 -4.56 13.10 -0.78
C LEU A 12 -4.40 12.43 0.59
N GLU A 13 -4.20 13.26 1.61
CA GLU A 13 -4.09 12.79 2.98
C GLU A 13 -5.31 11.92 3.37
N PRO A 14 -5.09 10.76 4.04
CA PRO A 14 -6.17 9.85 4.36
C PRO A 14 -7.31 10.53 5.13
N PRO A 15 -8.59 10.28 4.79
CA PRO A 15 -9.72 10.93 5.44
C PRO A 15 -9.74 10.80 6.97
N ALA A 16 -9.19 9.69 7.49
CA ALA A 16 -9.08 9.44 8.93
C ALA A 16 -8.17 10.46 9.65
N VAL A 17 -7.10 10.94 9.00
CA VAL A 17 -6.20 11.97 9.59
C VAL A 17 -6.97 13.28 9.77
N ARG A 18 -7.65 13.74 8.72
CA ARG A 18 -8.47 14.97 8.78
C ARG A 18 -9.62 14.84 9.79
N LEU A 19 -10.22 13.65 9.91
CA LEU A 19 -11.24 13.42 10.93
C LEU A 19 -10.65 13.56 12.34
N ARG A 20 -9.47 12.98 12.60
CA ARG A 20 -8.78 13.12 13.89
C ARG A 20 -8.51 14.58 14.22
N GLU A 21 -7.98 15.35 13.28
CA GLU A 21 -7.71 16.78 13.48
C GLU A 21 -8.99 17.54 13.85
N ARG A 22 -10.07 17.33 13.10
CA ARG A 22 -11.37 17.95 13.40
C ARG A 22 -11.92 17.54 14.76
N LEU A 23 -11.72 16.30 15.20
CA LEU A 23 -12.13 15.85 16.53
C LEU A 23 -11.33 16.58 17.62
N LEU A 24 -10.02 16.77 17.44
CA LEU A 24 -9.18 17.51 18.38
C LEU A 24 -9.53 19.00 18.42
N GLU A 25 -9.84 19.62 17.28
CA GLU A 25 -10.34 20.99 17.23
C GLU A 25 -11.66 21.14 18.02
N GLN A 26 -12.55 20.14 17.97
CA GLN A 26 -13.79 20.14 18.75
C GLN A 26 -13.53 19.98 20.25
N VAL A 27 -12.54 19.18 20.64
CA VAL A 27 -12.09 19.08 22.04
C VAL A 27 -11.65 20.45 22.54
N GLU A 28 -10.75 21.13 21.82
CA GLU A 28 -10.28 22.46 22.20
C GLU A 28 -11.41 23.50 22.25
N SER A 29 -12.36 23.41 21.31
CA SER A 29 -13.52 24.31 21.30
C SER A 29 -14.37 24.14 22.57
N ARG A 30 -14.60 22.89 23.02
CA ARG A 30 -15.37 22.61 24.24
C ARG A 30 -14.65 23.07 25.49
N GLU A 31 -13.33 22.89 25.57
CA GLU A 31 -12.51 23.41 26.68
C GLU A 31 -12.62 24.92 26.79
N ARG A 32 -12.54 25.63 25.65
CA ARG A 32 -12.72 27.10 25.60
C ARG A 32 -14.12 27.55 26.01
N SER A 33 -15.14 26.71 25.82
CA SER A 33 -16.52 26.97 26.25
C SER A 33 -16.81 26.59 27.70
N GLY A 34 -15.84 26.03 28.43
CA GLY A 34 -16.00 25.59 29.82
C GLY A 34 -16.65 24.21 29.99
N ASP A 35 -16.90 23.49 28.89
CA ASP A 35 -17.40 22.10 28.91
C ASP A 35 -16.23 21.11 29.05
N ALA A 36 -15.60 21.09 30.23
CA ALA A 36 -14.43 20.26 30.49
C ALA A 36 -14.75 18.76 30.45
N GLU A 37 -15.93 18.36 30.93
CA GLU A 37 -16.37 16.96 30.95
C GLU A 37 -16.62 16.44 29.52
N GLY A 38 -17.36 17.22 28.70
CA GLY A 38 -17.61 16.87 27.31
C GLY A 38 -16.36 16.91 26.43
N ALA A 39 -15.37 17.74 26.77
CA ALA A 39 -14.07 17.75 26.11
C ALA A 39 -13.24 16.50 26.45
N ALA A 40 -13.18 16.12 27.74
CA ALA A 40 -12.47 14.92 28.19
C ALA A 40 -13.06 13.65 27.57
N ALA A 41 -14.39 13.50 27.61
CA ALA A 41 -15.06 12.35 27.01
C ALA A 41 -14.82 12.24 25.50
N LEU A 42 -14.85 13.37 24.76
CA LEU A 42 -14.57 13.37 23.33
C LEU A 42 -13.12 13.02 23.01
N ARG A 43 -12.17 13.53 23.80
CA ARG A 43 -10.75 13.20 23.67
C ARG A 43 -10.51 11.71 23.85
N ASP A 44 -11.06 11.11 24.90
CA ASP A 44 -10.89 9.69 25.19
C ASP A 44 -11.42 8.82 24.05
N ILE A 45 -12.61 9.15 23.52
CA ILE A 45 -13.21 8.45 22.37
C ILE A 45 -12.32 8.61 21.12
N ALA A 46 -11.88 9.84 20.82
CA ALA A 46 -11.07 10.11 19.64
C ALA A 46 -9.71 9.38 19.70
N GLU A 47 -9.08 9.31 20.87
CA GLU A 47 -7.84 8.58 21.06
C GLU A 47 -8.02 7.07 20.99
N SER A 48 -9.08 6.52 21.58
CA SER A 48 -9.39 5.08 21.49
C SER A 48 -9.62 4.67 20.04
N TRP A 49 -10.49 5.41 19.33
CA TRP A 49 -10.75 5.17 17.92
C TRP A 49 -9.47 5.29 17.07
N TRP A 50 -8.63 6.28 17.34
CA TRP A 50 -7.39 6.46 16.59
C TRP A 50 -6.42 5.28 16.77
N LYS A 51 -6.29 4.75 17.99
CA LYS A 51 -5.48 3.55 18.26
C LYS A 51 -6.00 2.33 17.50
N GLU A 52 -7.31 2.12 17.49
CA GLU A 52 -7.94 1.04 16.70
C GLU A 52 -7.71 1.22 15.20
N GLN A 53 -7.83 2.45 14.70
CA GLN A 53 -7.56 2.79 13.30
C GLN A 53 -6.09 2.52 12.93
N GLU A 54 -5.13 2.89 13.78
CA GLU A 54 -3.70 2.63 13.56
C GLU A 54 -3.39 1.13 13.56
N ALA A 55 -4.00 0.36 14.48
CA ALA A 55 -3.86 -1.09 14.54
C ALA A 55 -4.46 -1.77 13.30
N TRP A 56 -5.63 -1.33 12.85
CA TRP A 56 -6.24 -1.84 11.60
C TRP A 56 -5.36 -1.53 10.38
N LEU A 57 -4.85 -0.30 10.27
CA LEU A 57 -3.93 0.08 9.19
C LEU A 57 -2.63 -0.74 9.22
N ALA A 58 -2.11 -1.06 10.41
CA ALA A 58 -0.96 -1.95 10.54
C ALA A 58 -1.26 -3.35 9.99
N GLY A 59 -2.38 -3.96 10.39
CA GLY A 59 -2.80 -5.26 9.88
C GLY A 59 -2.99 -5.28 8.36
N VAL A 60 -3.58 -4.22 7.79
CA VAL A 60 -3.72 -4.09 6.33
C VAL A 60 -2.35 -4.00 5.65
N ARG A 61 -1.39 -3.25 6.20
CA ARG A 61 -0.03 -3.18 5.65
C ARG A 61 0.70 -4.52 5.68
N ASP A 62 0.48 -5.32 6.72
CA ASP A 62 1.08 -6.64 6.86
C ASP A 62 0.53 -7.60 5.81
N VAL A 63 -0.80 -7.61 5.59
CA VAL A 63 -1.42 -8.40 4.51
C VAL A 63 -0.89 -7.97 3.14
N LEU A 64 -0.77 -6.66 2.90
CA LEU A 64 -0.25 -6.14 1.65
C LEU A 64 1.25 -6.38 1.47
N SER A 65 2.00 -6.78 2.50
CA SER A 65 3.43 -7.05 2.40
C SER A 65 3.76 -8.29 1.54
N ALA A 66 2.81 -9.22 1.39
CA ALA A 66 2.93 -10.42 0.56
C ALA A 66 3.28 -10.13 -0.91
N HIS A 67 3.04 -8.91 -1.39
CA HIS A 67 3.44 -8.48 -2.74
C HIS A 67 4.96 -8.60 -2.98
N HIS A 68 5.80 -8.45 -1.95
CA HIS A 68 7.25 -8.64 -2.08
C HIS A 68 7.61 -10.12 -2.33
N GLU A 69 6.99 -11.03 -1.60
CA GLU A 69 7.20 -12.47 -1.75
C GLU A 69 6.73 -12.95 -3.12
N ILE A 70 5.56 -12.50 -3.57
CA ILE A 70 5.03 -12.77 -4.91
C ILE A 70 6.00 -12.27 -5.99
N ASN A 71 6.48 -11.03 -5.88
CA ASN A 71 7.45 -10.50 -6.84
C ASN A 71 8.75 -11.30 -6.86
N ASN A 72 9.27 -11.71 -5.70
CA ASN A 72 10.49 -12.50 -5.62
C ASN A 72 10.31 -13.87 -6.30
N ALA A 73 9.20 -14.56 -6.04
CA ALA A 73 8.87 -15.82 -6.70
C ALA A 73 8.74 -15.65 -8.22
N LEU A 74 8.07 -14.59 -8.68
CA LEU A 74 7.91 -14.29 -10.11
C LEU A 74 9.24 -14.02 -10.82
N VAL A 75 10.19 -13.32 -10.18
CA VAL A 75 11.53 -13.12 -10.73
C VAL A 75 12.22 -14.47 -10.96
N GLY A 76 12.11 -15.40 -10.00
CA GLY A 76 12.65 -16.76 -10.12
C GLY A 76 12.00 -17.57 -11.24
N VAL A 77 10.66 -17.61 -11.30
CA VAL A 77 9.90 -18.32 -12.34
C VAL A 77 10.24 -17.79 -13.73
N ARG A 78 10.26 -16.46 -13.89
CA ARG A 78 10.56 -15.80 -15.16
C ARG A 78 12.01 -16.06 -15.61
N GLY A 79 12.95 -15.97 -14.67
CA GLY A 79 14.36 -16.28 -14.95
C GLY A 79 14.55 -17.72 -15.42
N ASN A 80 13.94 -18.69 -14.74
CA ASN A 80 14.00 -20.10 -15.14
C ASN A 80 13.35 -20.33 -16.51
N ALA A 81 12.16 -19.77 -16.77
CA ALA A 81 11.51 -19.91 -18.06
C ALA A 81 12.36 -19.32 -19.21
N GLN A 82 13.04 -18.20 -18.97
CA GLN A 82 13.98 -17.61 -19.93
C GLN A 82 15.22 -18.46 -20.17
N LEU A 83 15.73 -19.15 -19.14
CA LEU A 83 16.86 -20.08 -19.28
C LEU A 83 16.45 -21.30 -20.11
N VAL A 84 15.29 -21.90 -19.82
CA VAL A 84 14.78 -23.07 -20.57
C VAL A 84 14.53 -22.70 -22.04
N LEU A 85 14.04 -21.51 -22.35
CA LEU A 85 13.89 -21.04 -23.74
C LEU A 85 15.22 -20.92 -24.50
N LYS A 86 16.34 -20.75 -23.80
CA LYS A 86 17.67 -20.69 -24.40
C LYS A 86 18.30 -22.08 -24.54
N ASP A 87 17.76 -23.09 -23.87
CA ASP A 87 18.25 -24.46 -23.92
C ASP A 87 17.95 -25.10 -25.28
N PRO A 88 18.97 -25.57 -26.02
CA PRO A 88 18.78 -26.29 -27.28
C PRO A 88 17.87 -27.52 -27.19
N ALA A 89 17.83 -28.20 -26.03
CA ALA A 89 17.00 -29.37 -25.79
C ALA A 89 15.51 -29.03 -25.70
N CYS A 90 15.15 -27.76 -25.46
CA CYS A 90 13.77 -27.31 -25.29
C CYS A 90 13.23 -26.51 -26.51
N ARG A 91 13.84 -26.69 -27.69
CA ARG A 91 13.45 -25.98 -28.94
C ARG A 91 12.16 -26.50 -29.60
N GLY A 92 11.50 -27.50 -29.02
CA GLY A 92 10.21 -27.97 -29.51
C GLY A 92 9.16 -26.84 -29.53
N PRO A 93 8.38 -26.70 -30.61
CA PRO A 93 7.43 -25.59 -30.76
C PRO A 93 6.40 -25.54 -29.62
N GLU A 94 5.95 -26.70 -29.12
CA GLU A 94 5.02 -26.79 -28.00
C GLU A 94 5.64 -26.35 -26.66
N ALA A 95 6.89 -26.74 -26.39
CA ALA A 95 7.60 -26.31 -25.18
C ALA A 95 7.82 -24.79 -25.19
N ARG A 96 8.16 -24.23 -26.36
CA ARG A 96 8.31 -22.80 -26.56
C ARG A 96 7.01 -22.04 -26.30
N GLU A 97 5.89 -22.47 -26.90
CA GLU A 97 4.59 -21.82 -26.71
C GLU A 97 4.16 -21.81 -25.24
N ARG A 98 4.30 -22.94 -24.54
CA ARG A 98 4.00 -23.05 -23.10
C ARG A 98 4.86 -22.10 -22.26
N LEU A 99 6.16 -21.98 -22.56
CA LEU A 99 7.06 -21.07 -21.85
C LEU A 99 6.73 -19.60 -22.14
N GLU A 100 6.35 -19.26 -23.37
CA GLU A 100 5.90 -17.91 -23.73
C GLU A 100 4.61 -17.54 -22.99
N VAL A 101 3.68 -18.49 -22.79
CA VAL A 101 2.50 -18.31 -21.92
C VAL A 101 2.92 -18.04 -20.47
N VAL A 102 3.84 -18.83 -19.91
CA VAL A 102 4.35 -18.63 -18.54
C VAL A 102 4.94 -17.23 -18.37
N LEU A 103 5.73 -16.75 -19.33
CA LEU A 103 6.31 -15.40 -19.29
C LEU A 103 5.25 -14.30 -19.35
N ARG A 104 4.23 -14.48 -20.18
CA ARG A 104 3.11 -13.53 -20.34
C ARG A 104 2.31 -13.43 -19.05
N GLU A 105 1.91 -14.57 -18.48
CA GLU A 105 1.14 -14.60 -17.24
C GLU A 105 1.96 -14.10 -16.05
N SER A 106 3.25 -14.45 -15.97
CA SER A 106 4.16 -13.89 -14.96
C SER A 106 4.22 -12.35 -15.02
N SER A 107 4.21 -11.78 -16.22
CA SER A 107 4.20 -10.32 -16.40
C SER A 107 2.88 -9.70 -15.97
N ARG A 108 1.74 -10.33 -16.28
CA ARG A 108 0.41 -9.89 -15.81
C ARG A 108 0.31 -9.90 -14.28
N ILE A 109 0.84 -10.93 -13.62
CA ILE A 109 0.86 -11.00 -12.15
C ILE A 109 1.80 -9.93 -11.58
N GLN A 110 2.96 -9.68 -12.19
CA GLN A 110 3.87 -8.60 -11.77
C GLN A 110 3.17 -7.23 -11.82
N GLU A 111 2.41 -6.95 -12.87
CA GLU A 111 1.62 -5.72 -12.99
C GLU A 111 0.53 -5.62 -11.90
N ALA A 112 -0.17 -6.71 -11.61
CA ALA A 112 -1.16 -6.74 -10.52
C ALA A 112 -0.50 -6.47 -9.16
N THR A 113 0.66 -7.08 -8.93
CA THR A 113 1.46 -6.93 -7.69
C THR A 113 1.98 -5.50 -7.53
N ALA A 114 2.33 -4.82 -8.62
CA ALA A 114 2.68 -3.40 -8.60
C ALA A 114 1.51 -2.51 -8.15
N ARG A 115 0.27 -2.81 -8.58
CA ARG A 115 -0.92 -2.06 -8.11
C ARG A 115 -1.16 -2.26 -6.61
N ILE A 116 -0.92 -3.47 -6.08
CA ILE A 116 -1.00 -3.78 -4.64
C ILE A 116 0.04 -2.96 -3.85
N ARG A 117 1.27 -2.87 -4.37
CA ARG A 117 2.31 -2.01 -3.78
C ARG A 117 1.89 -0.53 -3.77
N ASP A 118 1.32 -0.04 -4.88
CA ASP A 118 0.89 1.36 -4.97
C ASP A 118 -0.25 1.64 -3.98
N LEU A 119 -1.18 0.70 -3.78
CA LEU A 119 -2.21 0.76 -2.73
C LEU A 119 -1.61 0.83 -1.32
N LYS A 120 -0.56 0.06 -1.02
CA LYS A 120 0.18 0.16 0.24
C LYS A 120 0.74 1.57 0.46
N GLY A 121 1.22 2.22 -0.59
CA GLY A 121 1.69 3.61 -0.55
C GLY A 121 0.59 4.60 -0.14
N VAL A 122 -0.61 4.44 -0.70
CA VAL A 122 -1.80 5.26 -0.36
C VAL A 122 -2.20 5.06 1.10
N LEU A 123 -2.19 3.81 1.58
CA LEU A 123 -2.58 3.46 2.96
C LEU A 123 -1.48 3.74 3.99
N GLY A 124 -0.25 4.00 3.54
CA GLY A 124 0.94 4.13 4.35
C GLY A 124 1.47 5.56 4.49
N ALA A 125 0.84 6.57 3.86
CA ALA A 125 1.24 7.96 4.02
C ALA A 125 1.12 8.35 5.52
N PRO A 126 2.26 8.57 6.23
CA PRO A 126 2.18 9.12 7.56
C PRO A 126 1.65 10.54 7.44
N ALA A 127 0.73 10.93 8.33
CA ALA A 127 0.37 12.34 8.51
C ALA A 127 1.67 13.16 8.59
N PRO A 128 1.80 14.27 7.83
CA PRO A 128 2.96 15.13 7.95
C PRO A 128 3.01 15.61 9.40
N ARG A 129 4.04 15.19 10.14
CA ARG A 129 4.34 15.73 11.46
C ARG A 129 4.71 17.19 11.27
N SER A 130 3.71 18.07 11.35
CA SER A 130 3.95 19.50 11.51
C SER A 130 4.66 19.68 12.85
N ARG A 131 5.99 19.79 12.80
CA ARG A 131 6.77 20.33 13.90
C ARG A 131 6.67 21.85 13.79
N ALA A 132 5.91 22.43 14.71
CA ALA A 132 6.03 23.84 15.04
C ALA A 132 7.46 24.10 15.55
N ALA A 133 8.12 25.08 14.95
CA ALA A 133 9.27 25.81 15.46
C ALA A 133 9.00 27.30 15.23
#